data_AF-A0A2A2TQT6-F1
#
_entry.id   AF-A0A2A2TQT6-F1
#
_cell.length_a   1.000
_cell.length_b   1.000
_cell.length_c   1.000
_cell.angle_alpha   90.00
_cell.angle_beta   90.00
_cell.angle_gamma   90.00
#
_symmetry.space_group_name_H-M   'P 1'
#
loop_
_entity.id
_entity.type
_entity.pdbx_description
1 polymer ?
#
loop_
_entity_poly.entity_id
_entity_poly.type
_entity_poly.pdbx_seq_one_letter_code
_entity_poly.pdbx_strand_id
1 'polypeptide(L)' 'MLNIDEARKEKGISIVDIADYLCVRSQTVSDKLKGKYPFTFQEAVLVQEKFFPEYELKYLFTSAGDTA' A
#
# COMPACT_ATOMS: atom_id res chain seq x y z
N MET A 1 -1.66 -2.43 -10.88
CA MET A 1 -1.30 -1.47 -9.81
C MET A 1 -2.42 -1.46 -8.79
N LEU A 2 -2.08 -1.38 -7.51
CA LEU A 2 -3.06 -1.34 -6.41
C LEU A 2 -3.53 0.09 -6.14
N ASN A 3 -4.76 0.25 -5.64
CA ASN A 3 -5.34 1.56 -5.31
C ASN A 3 -4.54 2.33 -4.25
N ILE A 4 -3.87 1.63 -3.34
CA ILE A 4 -2.97 2.23 -2.35
C ILE A 4 -1.82 3.06 -2.98
N ASP A 5 -1.41 2.77 -4.23
CA ASP A 5 -0.40 3.57 -4.92
C ASP A 5 -0.93 4.96 -5.33
N GLU A 6 -2.22 5.08 -5.60
CA GLU A 6 -2.87 6.37 -5.87
C GLU A 6 -3.14 7.10 -4.55
N ALA A 7 -3.75 6.42 -3.59
CA ALA A 7 -4.06 7.00 -2.28
C ALA A 7 -2.83 7.58 -1.58
N ARG A 8 -1.67 6.89 -1.65
CA ARG A 8 -0.42 7.42 -1.08
C ARG A 8 0.06 8.69 -1.77
N LYS A 9 -0.12 8.79 -3.10
CA LYS A 9 0.30 9.97 -3.88
C LYS A 9 -0.56 11.17 -3.55
N GLU A 10 -1.89 10.97 -3.45
CA GLU A 10 -2.83 12.02 -3.08
C GLU A 10 -2.55 12.58 -1.67
N LYS A 11 -2.16 11.71 -0.73
CA LYS A 11 -1.77 12.11 0.62
C LYS A 11 -0.33 12.62 0.75
N GLY A 12 0.49 12.53 -0.29
CA GLY A 12 1.91 12.88 -0.23
C GLY A 12 2.77 11.92 0.61
N ILE A 13 2.33 10.67 0.80
CA ILE A 13 3.03 9.63 1.55
C ILE A 13 4.06 8.96 0.63
N SER A 14 5.33 9.02 1.02
CA SER A 14 6.41 8.45 0.22
C SER A 14 6.47 6.92 0.40
N ILE A 15 7.06 6.24 -0.59
CA ILE A 15 7.35 4.80 -0.49
C ILE A 15 8.32 4.54 0.67
N VAL A 16 9.22 5.49 0.94
CA VAL A 16 10.22 5.38 2.01
C VAL A 16 9.54 5.38 3.37
N ASP A 17 8.54 6.24 3.60
CA ASP A 17 7.79 6.27 4.87
C ASP A 17 7.12 4.93 5.20
N ILE A 18 6.50 4.32 4.19
CA ILE A 18 5.86 3.01 4.31
C ILE A 18 6.91 1.92 4.56
N ALA A 19 8.05 2.00 3.88
CA ALA A 19 9.14 1.03 4.01
C ALA A 19 9.82 1.09 5.39
N ASP A 20 10.06 2.29 5.90
CA ASP A 20 10.62 2.53 7.23
C ASP A 20 9.66 2.01 8.31
N TYR A 21 8.36 2.26 8.16
CA TYR A 21 7.35 1.75 9.09
C TYR A 21 7.26 0.22 9.09
N LEU A 22 7.36 -0.42 7.91
CA LEU A 22 7.35 -1.87 7.78
C LEU A 22 8.72 -2.51 8.03
N CYS A 23 9.77 -1.72 8.28
CA CYS A 23 11.15 -2.18 8.44
C CYS A 23 11.66 -3.04 7.25
N VAL A 24 11.28 -2.66 6.03
CA VAL A 24 11.70 -3.31 4.78
C VAL A 24 12.40 -2.31 3.86
N ARG A 25 12.98 -2.79 2.75
CA ARG A 25 13.54 -1.88 1.74
C ARG A 25 12.42 -1.19 0.96
N SER A 26 12.63 0.08 0.60
CA SER A 26 11.72 0.84 -0.26
C SER A 26 11.42 0.14 -1.60
N GLN A 27 12.41 -0.58 -2.14
CA GLN A 27 12.23 -1.39 -3.34
C GLN A 27 11.24 -2.55 -3.12
N THR A 28 11.22 -3.17 -1.94
CA THR A 28 10.24 -4.21 -1.59
C THR A 28 8.82 -3.66 -1.61
N VAL A 29 8.59 -2.48 -1.02
CA VAL A 29 7.28 -1.81 -1.05
C VAL A 29 6.91 -1.44 -2.49
N SER A 30 7.86 -0.89 -3.27
CA SER A 30 7.63 -0.56 -4.68
C SER A 30 7.22 -1.77 -5.52
N ASP A 31 7.90 -2.89 -5.36
CA ASP A 31 7.56 -4.15 -6.05
C ASP A 31 6.18 -4.67 -5.62
N LYS A 32 5.81 -4.52 -4.35
CA LYS A 32 4.49 -4.90 -3.85
C LYS A 32 3.35 -4.04 -4.41
N LEU A 33 3.53 -2.72 -4.43
CA LEU A 33 2.57 -1.77 -5.02
C LEU A 33 2.33 -2.01 -6.51
N LYS A 34 3.37 -2.45 -7.23
CA LYS A 34 3.30 -2.85 -8.64
C LYS A 34 2.62 -4.20 -8.86
N GLY A 35 2.34 -4.96 -7.79
CA GLY A 35 1.73 -6.30 -7.86
C GLY A 35 2.72 -7.42 -8.16
N LYS A 36 4.03 -7.18 -8.08
CA LYS A 36 5.05 -8.23 -8.29
C LYS A 36 5.12 -9.20 -7.12
N TYR A 37 4.86 -8.69 -5.91
CA TYR A 37 4.71 -9.48 -4.69
C TYR A 37 3.48 -9.03 -3.92
N PRO A 38 2.73 -9.92 -3.24
CA PRO A 38 1.63 -9.50 -2.39
C PRO A 38 2.14 -8.84 -1.10
N PHE A 39 1.30 -7.97 -0.52
CA PHE A 39 1.43 -7.63 0.90
C PHE A 39 0.94 -8.80 1.74
N THR A 40 1.64 -9.10 2.83
CA THR A 40 1.08 -9.98 3.87
C THR A 40 -0.09 -9.30 4.56
N PHE A 41 -1.01 -10.07 5.13
CA PHE A 41 -2.17 -9.50 5.83
C PHE A 41 -1.75 -8.54 6.96
N GLN A 42 -0.73 -8.91 7.73
CA GLN A 42 -0.23 -8.08 8.83
C GLN A 42 0.32 -6.74 8.32
N GLU A 43 1.14 -6.74 7.27
CA GLU A 43 1.65 -5.49 6.66
C GLU A 43 0.50 -4.63 6.13
N ALA A 44 -0.50 -5.26 5.51
CA ALA A 44 -1.64 -4.56 4.96
C ALA A 44 -2.44 -3.83 6.05
N VAL A 45 -2.71 -4.49 7.18
CA VAL A 45 -3.38 -3.90 8.34
C VAL A 45 -2.55 -2.75 8.91
N LEU A 46 -1.26 -2.97 9.16
CA LEU A 46 -0.36 -1.95 9.72
C LEU A 46 -0.35 -0.69 8.84
N VAL A 47 -0.20 -0.85 7.52
CA VAL A 47 -0.19 0.29 6.59
C VAL A 47 -1.54 0.99 6.57
N GLN A 48 -2.64 0.24 6.58
CA GLN A 48 -3.99 0.82 6.60
C GLN A 48 -4.21 1.65 7.88
N GLU A 49 -3.99 1.08 9.06
CA GLU A 49 -4.20 1.78 10.33
C GLU A 49 -3.30 3.02 10.48
N LYS A 50 -2.06 2.95 9.99
CA LYS A 50 -1.09 4.05 10.14
C LYS A 50 -1.29 5.18 9.15
N PHE A 51 -1.55 4.87 7.88
CA PHE A 51 -1.47 5.82 6.77
C PHE A 51 -2.83 6.09 6.11
N PHE A 52 -3.73 5.11 6.15
CA PHE A 52 -5.02 5.13 5.45
C PHE A 52 -6.18 4.65 6.34
N PRO A 53 -6.33 5.15 7.58
CA PRO A 53 -7.35 4.67 8.50
C PRO A 53 -8.78 4.93 8.00
N GLU A 54 -8.95 5.88 7.07
CA GLU A 54 -10.24 6.18 6.45
C GLU A 54 -10.62 5.25 5.28
N TYR A 55 -9.66 4.45 4.80
CA TYR A 55 -9.89 3.54 3.69
C TYR A 55 -10.04 2.11 4.17
N GLU A 56 -10.91 1.35 3.51
CA GLU A 56 -11.01 -0.09 3.74
C GLU A 56 -9.80 -0.83 3.15
N LEU A 57 -9.33 -1.85 3.86
CA LEU A 57 -8.31 -2.80 3.37
C LEU A 57 -8.67 -3.34 1.97
N LYS A 58 -9.94 -3.71 1.77
CA LYS A 58 -10.41 -4.24 0.48
C LYS A 58 -10.20 -3.22 -0.64
N TYR A 59 -10.52 -1.95 -0.40
CA TYR A 59 -10.28 -0.89 -1.38
C TYR A 59 -8.79 -0.71 -1.68
N LEU A 60 -7.96 -0.53 -0.63
CA LEU A 60 -6.52 -0.23 -0.77
C LEU A 60 -5.76 -1.29 -1.57
N PHE A 61 -6.08 -2.56 -1.35
CA PHE A 61 -5.36 -3.70 -1.93
C PHE A 61 -6.11 -4.37 -3.09
N THR A 62 -7.15 -3.71 -3.63
CA THR A 62 -7.75 -4.09 -4.92
C THR A 62 -6.94 -3.48 -6.07
N SER A 63 -6.85 -4.21 -7.18
CA SER A 63 -6.24 -3.71 -8.42
C SER A 63 -7.09 -2.59 -9.00
N ALA A 64 -6.46 -1.48 -9.45
CA ALA A 64 -7.15 -0.34 -10.06
C ALA A 64 -7.97 -0.68 -11.34
N GLY A 65 -7.85 -1.91 -11.86
CA GLY A 65 -8.64 -2.42 -12.99
C GLY A 65 -9.74 -3.43 -12.64
N ASP A 66 -9.88 -3.83 -11.37
CA ASP A 66 -10.89 -4.82 -10.93
C ASP A 66 -12.17 -4.16 -10.37
N THR A 67 -12.30 -2.84 -10.46
CA THR A 67 -13.52 -2.12 -10.04
C THR A 67 -14.64 -2.16 -11.10
N ALA A 68 -14.69 -3.20 -11.93
CA ALA A 68 -15.69 -3.38 -13.00
C ALA A 68 -16.44 -4.72 -12.87
#